data_AF-A0A5Q0H1D8-F1
#
_entry.id   AF-A0A5Q0H1D8-F1
#
_cell.length_a   1.000
_cell.length_b   1.000
_cell.length_c   1.000
_cell.angle_alpha   90.00
_cell.angle_beta   90.00
_cell.angle_gamma   90.00
#
_symmetry.space_group_name_H-M   'P 1'
#
loop_
_entity.id
_entity.type
_entity.pdbx_description
1 polymer ?
#
loop_
_entity_poly.entity_id
_entity_poly.type
_entity_poly.pdbx_seq_one_letter_code
_entity_poly.pdbx_strand_id
1 'polypeptide(L)'
;MRSTTIHQRGPAAVLGALSAFLLAACGTGGDPGAAPPTSTTASSVPAAPPSSAPLSPAPGEPVIGTRYAYDLYVHCGIEFAAFAGRTWKAEQPLPEPRPTPDERGITTYTGYLPGTAVLVDRDTLEFANDRVGTVRFHPVDQEPSPCE
;
A
#
# COMPACT_ATOMS: atom_id res chain seq x y z
N MET A 1 -18.65 55.26 -8.52
CA MET A 1 -18.76 56.05 -7.27
C MET A 1 -18.04 55.29 -6.15
N ARG A 2 -16.99 55.93 -5.63
CA ARG A 2 -16.27 55.75 -4.34
C ARG A 2 -15.87 54.34 -3.85
N SER A 3 -14.56 54.13 -3.91
CA SER A 3 -13.73 53.17 -3.18
C SER A 3 -13.89 53.23 -1.66
N THR A 4 -13.63 52.10 -0.99
CA THR A 4 -12.91 52.12 0.29
C THR A 4 -11.96 50.93 0.36
N THR A 5 -10.67 51.25 0.35
CA THR A 5 -9.52 50.37 0.55
C THR A 5 -9.30 50.17 2.05
N ILE A 6 -8.99 48.95 2.50
CA ILE A 6 -8.20 48.74 3.73
C ILE A 6 -7.10 47.73 3.42
N HIS A 7 -5.87 48.25 3.47
CA HIS A 7 -4.61 47.52 3.50
C HIS A 7 -4.35 46.97 4.89
N GLN A 8 -3.82 45.75 4.99
CA GLN A 8 -2.95 45.38 6.10
C GLN A 8 -1.63 44.82 5.56
N ARG A 9 -0.54 45.56 5.84
CA ARG A 9 0.86 45.18 5.70
C ARG A 9 1.31 44.66 7.07
N GLY A 10 1.96 43.50 7.16
CA GLY A 10 3.43 43.35 7.11
C GLY A 10 3.88 42.52 8.33
N PRO A 11 5.18 42.39 8.65
CA PRO A 11 6.37 42.37 7.81
C PRO A 11 7.34 41.21 8.19
N ALA A 12 8.53 41.24 7.56
CA ALA A 12 9.83 40.79 8.09
C ALA A 12 10.27 39.34 7.84
N ALA A 13 11.11 39.23 6.80
CA ALA A 13 12.13 38.21 6.62
C ALA A 13 13.09 38.15 7.82
N VAL A 14 13.63 36.96 8.09
CA VAL A 14 14.94 36.78 8.72
C VAL A 14 15.71 35.70 7.96
N LEU A 15 16.65 36.16 7.13
CA LEU A 15 17.84 35.41 6.74
C LEU A 15 18.66 35.10 8.01
N GLY A 16 19.05 33.84 8.20
CA GLY A 16 20.11 33.43 9.12
C GLY A 16 20.78 32.18 8.54
N ALA A 17 21.84 32.34 7.76
CA ALA A 17 23.25 32.41 8.17
C ALA A 17 23.88 31.02 8.29
N LEU A 18 24.81 30.77 7.36
CA LEU A 18 25.77 29.67 7.37
C LEU A 18 26.48 29.60 8.73
N SER A 19 26.67 28.39 9.23
CA SER A 19 27.73 28.09 10.20
C SER A 19 28.23 26.68 9.95
N ALA A 20 29.29 26.61 9.14
CA ALA A 20 30.20 25.48 9.12
C ALA A 20 30.99 25.48 10.42
N PHE A 21 30.84 24.44 11.23
CA PHE A 21 31.74 24.14 12.34
C PHE A 21 32.29 22.73 12.12
N LEU A 22 33.51 22.68 11.57
CA LEU A 22 34.40 21.53 11.65
C LEU A 22 34.95 21.47 13.08
N LEU A 23 34.53 20.47 13.85
CA LEU A 23 35.28 19.99 15.01
C LEU A 23 35.38 18.47 14.93
N ALA A 24 36.57 18.02 14.54
CA ALA A 24 37.04 16.67 14.78
C ALA A 24 37.16 16.47 16.29
N ALA A 25 36.44 15.51 16.84
CA ALA A 25 36.67 14.99 18.19
C ALA A 25 36.74 13.46 18.10
N CYS A 26 37.97 12.94 18.11
CA CYS A 26 38.24 11.54 18.44
C CYS A 26 37.95 11.37 19.94
N GLY A 27 36.79 10.81 20.27
CA GLY A 27 36.43 10.38 21.61
C GLY A 27 36.49 8.86 21.70
N THR A 28 37.59 8.34 22.23
CA THR A 28 37.74 6.95 22.64
C THR A 28 36.95 6.70 23.93
N GLY A 29 36.17 5.63 23.98
CA GLY A 29 35.78 4.95 25.22
C GLY A 29 34.33 5.14 25.66
N GLY A 30 33.53 4.09 25.49
CA GLY A 30 32.18 3.98 26.03
C GLY A 30 31.54 2.66 25.63
N ASP A 31 31.76 1.65 26.46
CA ASP A 31 31.19 0.30 26.40
C ASP A 31 29.64 0.36 26.45
N PRO A 32 28.91 -0.22 25.47
CA PRO A 32 27.52 -0.58 25.66
C PRO A 32 27.39 -2.09 25.65
N GLY A 33 26.82 -2.59 26.75
CA GLY A 33 26.53 -3.98 26.99
C GLY A 33 26.00 -4.70 25.76
N ALA A 34 26.53 -5.91 25.56
CA ALA A 34 26.07 -6.88 24.59
C ALA A 34 24.55 -7.09 24.73
N ALA A 35 23.78 -6.37 23.92
CA ALA A 35 22.46 -6.81 23.50
C ALA A 35 22.68 -7.93 22.47
N PRO A 36 21.99 -9.08 22.59
CA PRO A 36 22.13 -10.15 21.61
C PRO A 36 21.67 -9.64 20.24
N PRO A 37 22.34 -10.02 19.13
CA PRO A 37 21.80 -9.75 17.81
C PRO A 37 20.50 -10.54 17.65
N THR A 38 19.38 -9.83 17.58
CA THR A 38 18.14 -10.37 17.05
C THR A 38 18.42 -10.72 15.59
N SER A 39 18.63 -12.00 15.33
CA SER A 39 18.59 -12.54 13.98
C SER A 39 17.19 -12.29 13.42
N THR A 40 17.01 -11.19 12.69
CA THR A 40 15.89 -11.04 11.76
C THR A 40 16.16 -12.02 10.62
N THR A 41 15.75 -13.27 10.85
CA THR A 41 15.54 -14.23 9.77
C THR A 41 14.41 -13.66 8.92
N ALA A 42 14.77 -13.00 7.83
CA ALA A 42 13.85 -12.80 6.73
C ALA A 42 13.42 -14.19 6.26
N SER A 43 12.26 -14.65 6.73
CA SER A 43 11.57 -15.79 6.15
C SER A 43 11.22 -15.41 4.72
N SER A 44 12.12 -15.74 3.80
CA SER A 44 11.81 -15.80 2.38
C SER A 44 10.82 -16.94 2.20
N VAL A 45 9.53 -16.62 2.28
CA VAL A 45 8.46 -17.54 1.90
C VAL A 45 8.64 -17.81 0.40
N PRO A 46 8.79 -19.08 -0.02
CA PRO A 46 8.85 -19.43 -1.43
C PRO A 46 7.58 -18.94 -2.12
N ALA A 47 7.72 -18.30 -3.28
CA ALA A 47 6.58 -17.98 -4.13
C ALA A 47 5.85 -19.29 -4.48
N ALA A 48 4.62 -19.43 -4.00
CA ALA A 48 3.78 -20.59 -4.32
C ALA A 48 3.50 -20.60 -5.84
N PRO A 49 3.38 -21.79 -6.47
CA PRO A 49 2.97 -21.88 -7.86
C PRO A 49 1.59 -21.25 -8.05
N PRO A 50 1.27 -20.71 -9.25
CA PRO A 50 -0.03 -20.13 -9.52
C PRO A 50 -1.13 -21.18 -9.34
N SER A 51 -1.84 -21.11 -8.22
CA SER A 51 -3.01 -21.92 -7.94
C SER A 51 -4.18 -21.38 -8.75
N SER A 52 -4.89 -22.26 -9.46
CA SER A 52 -6.15 -21.93 -10.14
C SER A 52 -7.35 -21.91 -9.20
N ALA A 53 -7.18 -22.34 -7.94
CA ALA A 53 -8.19 -22.19 -6.90
C ALA A 53 -8.04 -20.82 -6.24
N PRO A 54 -9.15 -20.12 -5.94
CA PRO A 54 -9.09 -18.84 -5.26
C PRO A 54 -8.30 -18.98 -3.95
N LEU A 55 -7.31 -18.10 -3.76
CA LEU A 55 -6.58 -17.94 -2.52
C LEU A 55 -7.60 -17.75 -1.38
N SER A 56 -7.35 -18.43 -0.25
CA SER A 56 -8.25 -18.37 0.90
C SER A 56 -8.61 -16.92 1.25
N PRO A 57 -9.86 -16.65 1.64
CA PRO A 57 -10.26 -15.31 2.05
C PRO A 57 -9.30 -14.81 3.12
N ALA A 58 -9.00 -13.51 3.08
CA ALA A 58 -8.19 -12.87 4.08
C ALA A 58 -8.66 -13.25 5.49
N PRO A 59 -7.73 -13.41 6.46
CA PRO A 59 -8.10 -13.84 7.80
C PRO A 59 -9.15 -12.92 8.40
N GLY A 60 -10.03 -13.49 9.24
CA GLY A 60 -11.09 -12.71 9.90
C GLY A 60 -10.58 -11.53 10.71
N GLU A 61 -9.35 -11.63 11.24
CA GLU A 61 -8.66 -10.55 11.96
C GLU A 61 -7.26 -10.33 11.35
N PRO A 62 -7.11 -9.40 10.40
CA PRO A 62 -5.84 -9.12 9.76
C PRO A 62 -4.95 -8.30 10.70
N VAL A 63 -3.71 -8.75 10.85
CA VAL A 63 -2.64 -7.99 11.51
C VAL A 63 -2.13 -6.89 10.56
N ILE A 64 -2.09 -5.65 11.04
CA ILE A 64 -1.55 -4.49 10.32
C ILE A 64 -0.08 -4.75 9.93
N GLY A 65 0.30 -4.36 8.71
CA GLY A 65 1.64 -4.53 8.15
C GLY A 65 1.99 -5.95 7.71
N THR A 66 1.10 -6.93 7.91
CA THR A 66 1.30 -8.31 7.45
C THR A 66 0.85 -8.45 5.99
N ARG A 67 1.64 -9.22 5.22
CA ARG A 67 1.36 -9.54 3.82
C ARG A 67 0.53 -10.81 3.71
N TYR A 68 -0.57 -10.73 2.98
CA TYR A 68 -1.47 -11.86 2.72
C TYR A 68 -1.51 -12.14 1.22
N ALA A 69 -1.37 -13.42 0.85
CA ALA A 69 -1.73 -13.84 -0.50
C ALA A 69 -3.24 -13.63 -0.66
N TYR A 70 -3.65 -12.94 -1.73
CA TYR A 70 -5.03 -12.51 -1.90
C TYR A 70 -5.40 -12.48 -3.39
N ASP A 71 -6.58 -13.02 -3.71
CA ASP A 71 -7.17 -12.95 -5.04
C ASP A 71 -8.18 -11.82 -5.10
N LEU A 72 -7.82 -10.75 -5.80
CA LEU A 72 -8.69 -9.61 -6.01
C LEU A 72 -9.68 -9.93 -7.13
N TYR A 73 -10.98 -9.75 -6.89
CA TYR A 73 -12.00 -9.84 -7.93
C TYR A 73 -11.95 -8.60 -8.83
N VAL A 74 -11.84 -8.76 -10.15
CA VAL A 74 -11.57 -7.67 -11.11
C VAL A 74 -12.58 -7.55 -12.26
N HIS A 75 -13.68 -8.31 -12.22
CA HIS A 75 -14.64 -8.40 -13.33
C HIS A 75 -15.30 -7.07 -13.74
N CYS A 76 -15.57 -6.16 -12.79
CA CYS A 76 -16.07 -4.81 -13.09
C CYS A 76 -14.93 -3.76 -13.08
N GLY A 77 -13.68 -4.20 -13.21
CA GLY A 77 -12.51 -3.40 -12.87
C GLY A 77 -12.11 -3.52 -11.40
N ILE A 78 -11.04 -2.81 -11.05
CA ILE A 78 -10.50 -2.75 -9.70
C ILE A 78 -11.10 -1.53 -9.01
N GLU A 79 -12.37 -1.65 -8.59
CA GLU A 79 -13.06 -0.61 -7.82
C GLU A 79 -13.25 -1.02 -6.36
N PHE A 80 -13.54 -2.30 -6.11
CA PHE A 80 -13.82 -2.80 -4.77
C PHE A 80 -12.98 -4.02 -4.43
N ALA A 81 -12.70 -4.21 -3.14
CA ALA A 81 -12.06 -5.39 -2.58
C ALA A 81 -12.82 -5.85 -1.34
N ALA A 82 -12.95 -7.16 -1.18
CA ALA A 82 -13.51 -7.79 0.03
C ALA A 82 -12.34 -8.39 0.83
N PHE A 83 -11.96 -7.72 1.92
CA PHE A 83 -10.80 -8.11 2.72
C PHE A 83 -11.15 -8.08 4.20
N ALA A 84 -10.91 -9.19 4.89
CA ALA A 84 -11.19 -9.38 6.31
C ALA A 84 -12.64 -9.07 6.70
N GLY A 85 -13.60 -9.55 5.89
CA GLY A 85 -15.03 -9.32 6.12
C GLY A 85 -15.49 -7.87 5.93
N ARG A 86 -14.64 -6.99 5.41
CA ARG A 86 -14.95 -5.58 5.12
C ARG A 86 -14.90 -5.32 3.62
N THR A 87 -15.74 -4.40 3.16
CA THR A 87 -15.69 -3.86 1.81
C THR A 87 -14.75 -2.65 1.79
N TRP A 88 -13.89 -2.62 0.78
CA TRP A 88 -12.93 -1.55 0.55
C TRP A 88 -13.10 -1.00 -0.85
N LYS A 89 -13.08 0.33 -1.01
CA LYS A 89 -13.17 1.01 -2.30
C LYS A 89 -11.82 1.59 -2.70
N ALA A 90 -11.42 1.38 -3.94
CA ALA A 90 -10.17 1.89 -4.49
C ALA A 90 -10.14 3.42 -4.46
N GLU A 91 -9.01 3.99 -4.03
CA GLU A 91 -8.75 5.43 -4.11
C GLU A 91 -8.79 5.91 -5.57
N GLN A 92 -8.23 5.11 -6.47
CA GLN A 92 -8.29 5.29 -7.90
C GLN A 92 -8.69 3.98 -8.58
N PRO A 93 -9.95 3.85 -9.04
CA PRO A 93 -10.39 2.67 -9.75
C PRO A 93 -9.61 2.46 -11.05
N LEU A 94 -9.27 1.20 -11.34
CA LEU A 94 -8.60 0.82 -12.58
C LEU A 94 -9.52 -0.05 -13.44
N PRO A 95 -9.39 0.01 -14.78
CA PRO A 95 -10.13 -0.90 -15.65
C PRO A 95 -9.72 -2.36 -15.40
N GLU A 96 -10.58 -3.29 -15.80
CA GLU A 96 -10.27 -4.72 -15.72
C GLU A 96 -9.00 -5.05 -16.53
N PRO A 97 -8.00 -5.72 -15.92
CA PRO A 97 -6.82 -6.15 -16.64
C PRO A 97 -7.14 -7.25 -17.66
N ARG A 98 -6.77 -7.05 -18.92
CA ARG A 98 -6.96 -8.04 -19.99
C ARG A 98 -6.26 -9.37 -19.66
N PRO A 99 -6.90 -10.54 -19.76
CA PRO A 99 -6.24 -11.82 -19.50
C PRO A 99 -4.99 -12.02 -20.37
N THR A 100 -3.93 -12.57 -19.77
CA THR A 100 -2.68 -12.91 -20.47
C THR A 100 -2.57 -14.43 -20.64
N PRO A 101 -2.09 -14.91 -21.79
CA PRO A 101 -1.85 -16.35 -22.00
C PRO A 101 -0.75 -16.88 -21.06
N ASP A 102 -0.87 -18.15 -20.67
CA ASP A 102 0.17 -18.89 -19.94
C ASP A 102 1.37 -19.27 -20.84
N GLU A 103 2.37 -19.97 -20.29
CA GLU A 103 3.55 -20.44 -21.04
C GLU A 103 3.21 -21.37 -22.21
N ARG A 104 2.02 -21.96 -22.22
CA ARG A 104 1.51 -22.82 -23.31
C ARG A 104 0.66 -22.05 -24.31
N GLY A 105 0.54 -20.73 -24.16
CA GLY A 105 -0.30 -19.88 -25.01
C GLY A 105 -1.78 -19.92 -24.67
N ILE A 106 -2.18 -20.53 -23.54
CA ILE A 106 -3.58 -20.67 -23.16
C ILE A 106 -4.00 -19.49 -22.30
N THR A 107 -5.01 -18.75 -22.76
CA THR A 107 -5.63 -17.68 -21.98
C THR A 107 -6.78 -18.24 -21.15
N THR A 108 -6.69 -18.10 -19.83
CA THR A 108 -7.78 -18.44 -18.89
C THR A 108 -8.28 -17.17 -18.22
N TYR A 109 -9.60 -17.03 -18.13
CA TYR A 109 -10.25 -15.93 -17.43
C TYR A 109 -10.98 -16.46 -16.19
N THR A 110 -10.57 -16.00 -15.01
CA THR A 110 -11.20 -16.37 -13.73
C THR A 110 -12.00 -15.24 -13.11
N GLY A 111 -11.85 -14.00 -13.61
CA GLY A 111 -12.34 -12.80 -12.93
C GLY A 111 -11.54 -12.43 -11.67
N TYR A 112 -10.45 -13.14 -11.37
CA TYR A 112 -9.59 -12.89 -10.22
C TYR A 112 -8.16 -12.57 -10.66
N LEU A 113 -7.53 -11.66 -9.91
CA LEU A 113 -6.13 -11.27 -10.06
C LEU A 113 -5.37 -11.62 -8.78
N PRO A 114 -4.45 -12.60 -8.81
CA PRO A 114 -3.65 -12.95 -7.63
C PRO A 114 -2.66 -11.85 -7.30
N GLY A 115 -2.47 -11.57 -6.03
CA GLY A 115 -1.48 -10.61 -5.57
C GLY A 115 -1.24 -10.67 -4.06
N THR A 116 -0.68 -9.60 -3.53
CA THR A 116 -0.44 -9.43 -2.09
C THR A 116 -1.30 -8.30 -1.55
N ALA A 117 -2.08 -8.58 -0.52
CA ALA A 117 -2.81 -7.58 0.25
C ALA A 117 -2.07 -7.26 1.56
N VAL A 118 -2.02 -5.98 1.94
CA VAL A 118 -1.47 -5.49 3.21
C VAL A 118 -2.44 -4.50 3.82
N LEU A 119 -2.91 -4.78 5.02
CA LEU A 119 -3.60 -3.77 5.82
C LEU A 119 -2.54 -2.82 6.38
N VAL A 120 -2.34 -1.65 5.78
CA VAL A 120 -1.27 -0.70 6.15
C VAL A 120 -1.57 -0.01 7.47
N ASP A 121 -2.84 0.33 7.66
CA ASP A 121 -3.42 0.84 8.89
C ASP A 121 -4.91 0.45 8.94
N ARG A 122 -5.71 0.99 9.88
CA ARG A 122 -7.12 0.60 10.03
C ARG A 122 -8.01 0.96 8.83
N ASP A 123 -7.59 1.94 8.05
CA ASP A 123 -8.39 2.60 7.02
C ASP A 123 -7.71 2.59 5.63
N THR A 124 -6.59 1.89 5.51
CA THR A 124 -5.84 1.74 4.25
C THR A 124 -5.48 0.28 4.01
N LEU A 125 -6.03 -0.28 2.94
CA LEU A 125 -5.65 -1.56 2.38
C LEU A 125 -4.82 -1.32 1.11
N GLU A 126 -3.66 -1.96 0.99
CA GLU A 126 -2.88 -1.99 -0.24
C GLU A 126 -2.95 -3.36 -0.90
N PHE A 127 -3.22 -3.39 -2.20
CA PHE A 127 -3.04 -4.57 -3.05
C PHE A 127 -1.90 -4.33 -4.02
N ALA A 128 -1.00 -5.30 -4.17
CA ALA A 128 0.10 -5.24 -5.12
C ALA A 128 0.14 -6.48 -6.03
N ASN A 129 0.30 -6.23 -7.33
CA ASN A 129 0.58 -7.24 -8.36
C ASN A 129 1.36 -6.60 -9.52
N ASP A 130 2.24 -7.36 -10.19
CA ASP A 130 3.11 -6.86 -11.25
C ASP A 130 2.38 -6.25 -12.46
N ARG A 131 1.12 -6.63 -12.68
CA ARG A 131 0.32 -6.22 -13.85
C ARG A 131 -0.37 -4.87 -13.66
N VAL A 132 -0.69 -4.50 -12.42
CA VAL A 132 -1.45 -3.28 -12.09
C VAL A 132 -0.71 -2.36 -11.12
N GLY A 133 0.44 -2.77 -10.62
CA GLY A 133 1.19 -2.04 -9.61
C GLY A 133 0.53 -2.15 -8.24
N THR A 134 0.56 -1.04 -7.49
CA THR A 134 -0.07 -0.95 -6.17
C THR A 134 -1.37 -0.17 -6.26
N VAL A 135 -2.44 -0.72 -5.69
CA VAL A 135 -3.74 -0.07 -5.57
C VAL A 135 -4.07 0.09 -4.09
N ARG A 136 -4.46 1.31 -3.70
CA ARG A 136 -4.93 1.63 -2.36
C ARG A 136 -6.45 1.61 -2.29
N PHE A 137 -6.97 1.11 -1.18
CA PHE A 137 -8.39 1.07 -0.90
C PHE A 137 -8.68 1.60 0.51
N HIS A 138 -9.87 2.16 0.66
CA HIS A 138 -10.41 2.67 1.92
C HIS A 138 -11.70 1.95 2.29
N PRO A 139 -11.98 1.74 3.58
CA PRO A 139 -13.17 1.03 3.99
C PRO A 139 -14.42 1.83 3.65
N VAL A 140 -15.46 1.13 3.23
CA VAL A 140 -16.78 1.71 2.97
C VAL A 140 -17.86 0.80 3.52
N ASP A 141 -18.97 1.40 3.96
CA ASP A 141 -20.16 0.66 4.39
C ASP A 141 -21.09 0.33 3.20
N GLN A 142 -20.81 0.91 2.03
CA GLN A 142 -21.60 0.71 0.82
C GLN A 142 -21.26 -0.65 0.17
N GLU A 143 -22.30 -1.41 -0.18
CA GLU A 143 -22.17 -2.61 -0.99
C GLU A 143 -21.85 -2.25 -2.46
N PRO A 144 -20.96 -2.99 -3.16
CA PRO A 144 -20.68 -2.76 -4.57
C PRO A 144 -21.94 -2.92 -5.42
N SER A 145 -22.20 -1.96 -6.31
CA SER A 145 -23.24 -2.10 -7.33
C SER A 145 -22.88 -3.21 -8.33
N PRO A 146 -23.86 -3.83 -9.01
CA PRO A 146 -23.60 -4.69 -10.16
C PRO A 146 -22.85 -3.92 -11.27
N CYS A 147 -22.09 -4.62 -12.12
CA CYS A 147 -21.53 -3.96 -13.31
C CYS A 147 -22.67 -3.44 -14.20
N GLU A 148 -22.50 -2.26 -14.79
CA GLU A 148 -23.41 -1.67 -15.80
C GLU A 148 -22.83 -1.74 -17.22
#